data_AF-A0A7G8WSL1-F1
#
_entry.id   AF-A0A7G8WSL1-F1
#
_cell.length_a   1.000
_cell.length_b   1.000
_cell.length_c   1.000
_cell.angle_alpha   90.00
_cell.angle_beta   90.00
_cell.angle_gamma   90.00
#
_symmetry.space_group_name_H-M   'P 1'
#
loop_
_entity.id
_entity.type
_entity.pdbx_description
1 polymer ?
#
loop_
_entity_poly.entity_id
_entity_poly.type
_entity_poly.pdbx_seq_one_letter_code
_entity_poly.pdbx_strand_id
1 'polypeptide(L)'
;MMNYTQNDKPPRSVLNTLRALVPQREATFTEALRIAEQQAQRFLRRLQVQTGPVSDDLLLDLPRITIEYMGRMPTSGCSFWDNDRKTWIIQVNCDEPLTRQRFTLFHEYKHIVDHGRTDQLYGIGRDAGKHAEQAADYFAGCVLMPRPLVKRAWCQGIQTAEQLAIWFDVSPVAARVRLAQIGLTDDEPMARCMPPKTVGAWASRQTFRSYYRQLSTRPLALQETS
;
A
#
# COMPACT_ATOMS: atom_id res chain seq x y z
N MET A 1 2.27 -43.42 -25.88
CA MET A 1 3.21 -42.28 -25.93
C MET A 1 2.53 -41.10 -25.24
N MET A 2 2.93 -40.78 -24.01
CA MET A 2 2.38 -39.64 -23.27
C MET A 2 3.18 -38.39 -23.65
N ASN A 3 2.53 -37.42 -24.30
CA ASN A 3 3.12 -36.11 -24.57
C ASN A 3 2.98 -35.22 -23.34
N TYR A 4 4.07 -35.08 -22.60
CA TYR A 4 4.27 -34.01 -21.63
C TYR A 4 4.86 -32.80 -22.35
N THR A 5 4.07 -31.74 -22.53
CA THR A 5 4.60 -30.36 -22.67
C THR A 5 3.54 -29.34 -22.25
N GLN A 6 3.18 -29.33 -20.97
CA GLN A 6 2.75 -28.06 -20.35
C GLN A 6 3.96 -27.44 -19.65
N ASN A 7 4.31 -26.25 -20.14
CA ASN A 7 5.34 -25.37 -19.58
C ASN A 7 4.79 -24.76 -18.29
N ASP A 8 4.71 -25.56 -17.23
CA ASP A 8 4.17 -25.17 -15.91
C ASP A 8 5.17 -24.27 -15.18
N LYS A 9 5.21 -22.99 -15.57
CA LYS A 9 5.67 -21.97 -14.63
C LYS A 9 4.69 -21.96 -13.46
N PRO A 10 5.15 -22.11 -12.20
CA PRO A 10 4.25 -22.06 -11.06
C PRO A 10 3.44 -20.76 -11.10
N PRO A 11 2.14 -20.80 -10.74
CA PRO A 11 1.29 -19.62 -10.79
C PRO A 11 1.94 -18.47 -10.02
N ARG A 12 2.11 -17.32 -10.67
CA ARG A 12 2.75 -16.16 -10.07
C ARG A 12 2.05 -15.80 -8.75
N SER A 13 2.83 -15.68 -7.67
CA SER A 13 2.34 -15.19 -6.38
C SER A 13 1.67 -13.83 -6.53
N VAL A 14 0.72 -13.50 -5.64
CA VAL A 14 0.00 -12.21 -5.67
C VAL A 14 0.99 -11.06 -5.77
N LEU A 15 1.98 -10.99 -4.87
CA LEU A 15 3.03 -9.97 -4.86
C LEU A 15 3.77 -9.87 -6.20
N ASN A 16 4.15 -10.99 -6.81
CA ASN A 16 4.82 -11.00 -8.11
C ASN A 16 3.91 -10.45 -9.23
N THR A 17 2.60 -10.70 -9.17
CA THR A 17 1.66 -10.13 -10.15
C THR A 17 1.47 -8.62 -9.98
N LEU A 18 1.58 -8.09 -8.76
CA LEU A 18 1.50 -6.65 -8.50
C LEU A 18 2.77 -5.94 -8.95
N ARG A 19 3.93 -6.50 -8.63
CA ARG A 19 5.25 -5.97 -9.06
C ARG A 19 5.43 -5.96 -10.57
N ALA A 20 4.81 -6.90 -11.28
CA ALA A 20 4.84 -6.94 -12.74
C ALA A 20 4.13 -5.77 -13.43
N LEU A 21 3.35 -4.96 -12.71
CA LEU A 21 2.71 -3.75 -13.25
C LEU A 21 3.65 -2.54 -13.31
N VAL A 22 4.79 -2.59 -12.62
CA VAL A 22 5.76 -1.49 -12.62
C VAL A 22 6.51 -1.47 -13.95
N PRO A 23 6.56 -0.32 -14.67
CA PRO A 23 7.29 -0.21 -15.92
C PRO A 23 8.81 -0.36 -15.74
N GLN A 24 9.52 -0.75 -16.80
CA GLN A 24 11.01 -0.77 -16.81
C GLN A 24 11.62 0.60 -17.14
N ARG A 25 10.85 1.67 -16.99
CA ARG A 25 11.26 3.07 -17.15
C ARG A 25 10.77 3.87 -15.94
N GLU A 26 11.30 5.07 -15.77
CA GLU A 26 10.73 6.02 -14.81
C GLU A 26 9.29 6.39 -15.21
N ALA A 27 8.42 6.42 -14.21
CA ALA A 27 7.03 6.83 -14.29
C ALA A 27 6.88 8.25 -13.79
N THR A 28 5.97 9.01 -14.40
CA THR A 28 5.50 10.25 -13.77
C THR A 28 4.71 9.92 -12.50
N PHE A 29 4.60 10.86 -11.56
CA PHE A 29 3.83 10.61 -10.34
C PHE A 29 2.35 10.28 -10.61
N THR A 30 1.74 10.93 -11.61
CA THR A 30 0.37 10.58 -12.06
C THR A 30 0.28 9.15 -12.60
N GLU A 31 1.29 8.68 -13.35
CA GLU A 31 1.36 7.28 -13.76
C GLU A 31 1.54 6.35 -12.56
N ALA A 32 2.34 6.73 -11.55
CA ALA A 32 2.52 5.94 -10.34
C ALA A 32 1.21 5.76 -9.56
N LEU A 33 0.37 6.79 -9.48
CA LEU A 33 -0.98 6.68 -8.89
C LEU A 33 -1.87 5.74 -9.71
N ARG A 34 -1.84 5.82 -11.05
CA ARG A 34 -2.58 4.87 -11.91
C ARG A 34 -2.10 3.43 -11.71
N ILE A 35 -0.79 3.22 -11.58
CA ILE A 35 -0.19 1.91 -11.27
C ILE A 35 -0.66 1.41 -9.90
N ALA A 36 -0.69 2.28 -8.89
CA ALA A 36 -1.19 1.94 -7.56
C ALA A 36 -2.67 1.49 -7.59
N GLU A 37 -3.55 2.18 -8.32
CA GLU A 37 -4.93 1.71 -8.49
C GLU A 37 -5.02 0.39 -9.26
N GLN A 38 -4.21 0.18 -10.30
CA GLN A 38 -4.15 -1.08 -11.02
C GLN A 38 -3.65 -2.24 -10.16
N GLN A 39 -2.67 -1.99 -9.29
CA GLN A 39 -2.18 -2.95 -8.31
C GLN A 39 -3.28 -3.29 -7.31
N ALA A 40 -3.99 -2.31 -6.76
CA ALA A 40 -5.11 -2.55 -5.84
C ALA A 40 -6.21 -3.39 -6.52
N GLN A 41 -6.58 -3.07 -7.76
CA GLN A 41 -7.54 -3.86 -8.52
C GLN A 41 -7.05 -5.28 -8.82
N ARG A 42 -5.76 -5.46 -9.13
CA ARG A 42 -5.17 -6.77 -9.37
C ARG A 42 -5.16 -7.60 -8.08
N PHE A 43 -4.82 -6.99 -6.95
CA PHE A 43 -4.84 -7.60 -5.63
C PHE A 43 -6.23 -8.17 -5.31
N LEU A 44 -7.26 -7.32 -5.37
CA LEU A 44 -8.65 -7.71 -5.13
C LEU A 44 -9.12 -8.83 -6.07
N ARG A 45 -8.80 -8.75 -7.37
CA ARG A 45 -9.14 -9.80 -8.34
C ARG A 45 -8.45 -11.13 -8.05
N ARG A 46 -7.17 -11.10 -7.63
CA ARG A 46 -6.43 -12.34 -7.31
C ARG A 46 -6.98 -13.03 -6.06
N LEU A 47 -7.51 -12.26 -5.13
CA LEU A 47 -8.18 -12.75 -3.92
C LEU A 47 -9.71 -12.87 -4.08
N GLN A 48 -10.22 -12.73 -5.31
CA GLN A 48 -11.64 -12.92 -5.65
C GLN A 48 -12.62 -12.06 -4.85
N VAL A 49 -12.19 -10.86 -4.43
CA VAL A 49 -13.05 -9.91 -3.69
C VAL A 49 -14.05 -9.26 -4.64
N GLN A 50 -15.35 -9.45 -4.37
CA GLN A 50 -16.45 -8.94 -5.21
C GLN A 50 -17.42 -8.01 -4.47
N THR A 51 -17.35 -7.97 -3.14
CA THR A 51 -18.23 -7.19 -2.26
C THR A 51 -17.40 -6.46 -1.21
N GLY A 52 -17.99 -5.42 -0.61
CA GLY A 52 -17.43 -4.73 0.55
C GLY A 52 -18.16 -5.14 1.85
N PRO A 53 -17.61 -4.82 3.02
CA PRO A 53 -16.28 -4.24 3.23
C PRO A 53 -15.16 -5.24 2.89
N VAL A 54 -14.00 -4.76 2.47
CA VAL A 54 -12.84 -5.60 2.17
C VAL A 54 -12.19 -6.03 3.47
N SER A 55 -12.05 -7.33 3.75
CA SER A 55 -11.36 -7.80 4.97
C SER A 55 -9.86 -7.50 4.91
N ASP A 56 -9.25 -7.13 6.04
CA ASP A 56 -7.80 -7.03 6.19
C ASP A 56 -7.12 -8.38 6.40
N ASP A 57 -7.88 -9.43 6.78
CA ASP A 57 -7.41 -10.82 6.84
C ASP A 57 -6.85 -11.32 5.51
N LEU A 58 -7.22 -10.68 4.39
CA LEU A 58 -6.69 -10.95 3.06
C LEU A 58 -5.16 -10.91 2.98
N LEU A 59 -4.51 -10.16 3.87
CA LEU A 59 -3.05 -10.09 3.95
C LEU A 59 -2.45 -11.26 4.75
N LEU A 60 -3.19 -11.86 5.69
CA LEU A 60 -2.76 -13.02 6.48
C LEU A 60 -2.60 -14.27 5.60
N ASP A 61 -3.43 -14.38 4.56
CA ASP A 61 -3.40 -15.50 3.62
C ASP A 61 -2.27 -15.42 2.58
N LEU A 62 -1.53 -14.30 2.55
CA LEU A 62 -0.45 -14.13 1.58
C LEU A 62 0.82 -14.86 2.01
N PRO A 63 1.48 -15.58 1.09
CA PRO A 63 2.75 -16.23 1.39
C PRO A 63 3.82 -15.18 1.69
N ARG A 64 4.62 -15.44 2.74
CA ARG A 64 5.74 -14.59 3.18
C ARG A 64 5.33 -13.18 3.61
N ILE A 65 4.14 -13.05 4.19
CA ILE A 65 3.67 -11.86 4.90
C ILE A 65 3.33 -12.31 6.31
N THR A 66 3.72 -11.53 7.31
CA THR A 66 3.38 -11.73 8.71
C THR A 66 2.98 -10.39 9.29
N ILE A 67 1.85 -10.35 9.99
CA ILE A 67 1.31 -9.14 10.59
C ILE A 67 1.52 -9.22 12.10
N GLU A 68 2.11 -8.17 12.66
CA GLU A 68 2.39 -8.06 14.09
C GLU A 68 1.71 -6.80 14.64
N TYR A 69 0.78 -6.99 15.59
CA TYR A 69 0.10 -5.89 16.25
C TYR A 69 0.86 -5.51 17.51
N MET A 70 1.37 -4.27 17.57
CA MET A 70 2.22 -3.79 18.67
C MET A 70 1.63 -2.54 19.30
N GLY A 71 1.60 -2.48 20.63
CA GLY A 71 1.20 -1.27 21.36
C GLY A 71 2.38 -0.31 21.52
N ARG A 72 2.08 0.96 21.82
CA ARG A 72 3.05 2.02 22.16
C ARG A 72 4.09 2.26 21.06
N MET A 73 3.72 2.06 19.80
CA MET A 73 4.59 2.38 18.68
C MET A 73 4.69 3.91 18.49
N PRO A 74 5.87 4.43 18.09
CA PRO A 74 6.04 5.84 17.76
C PRO A 74 5.40 6.24 16.42
N THR A 75 5.02 5.26 15.59
CA THR A 75 4.36 5.43 14.29
C THR A 75 3.06 4.63 14.25
N SER A 76 2.21 4.87 13.25
CA SER A 76 1.00 4.07 13.02
C SER A 76 1.34 2.64 12.58
N GLY A 77 2.45 2.46 11.87
CA GLY A 77 2.97 1.16 11.45
C GLY A 77 4.35 1.28 10.81
N CYS A 78 4.90 0.12 10.41
CA CYS A 78 6.08 0.00 9.56
C CYS A 78 6.13 -1.38 8.90
N SER A 79 6.99 -1.52 7.89
CA SER A 79 7.23 -2.80 7.22
C SER A 79 8.71 -3.03 6.92
N PHE A 80 9.16 -4.29 7.05
CA PHE A 80 10.54 -4.68 6.80
C PHE A 80 10.66 -6.17 6.46
N TRP A 81 11.79 -6.55 5.87
CA TRP A 81 12.11 -7.95 5.57
C TRP A 81 12.86 -8.58 6.74
N ASP A 82 12.33 -9.68 7.28
CA ASP A 82 13.01 -10.50 8.28
C ASP A 82 13.86 -11.57 7.56
N ASN A 83 15.18 -11.45 7.71
CA ASN A 83 16.13 -12.36 7.06
C ASN A 83 16.14 -13.76 7.64
N ASP A 84 15.78 -13.95 8.90
CA ASP A 84 15.81 -15.26 9.56
C ASP A 84 14.53 -16.02 9.23
N ARG A 85 13.38 -15.35 9.34
CA ARG A 85 12.06 -15.91 9.02
C ARG A 85 11.77 -15.96 7.51
N LYS A 86 12.58 -15.29 6.68
CA LYS A 86 12.41 -15.18 5.22
C LYS A 86 10.99 -14.72 4.83
N THR A 87 10.49 -13.72 5.57
CA THR A 87 9.13 -13.18 5.45
C THR A 87 9.16 -11.65 5.57
N TRP A 88 8.17 -10.99 4.97
CA TRP A 88 7.90 -9.59 5.25
C TRP A 88 7.11 -9.47 6.54
N ILE A 89 7.55 -8.58 7.41
CA ILE A 89 6.84 -8.19 8.63
C ILE A 89 6.13 -6.87 8.36
N ILE A 90 4.85 -6.80 8.70
CA ILE A 90 4.07 -5.57 8.80
C ILE A 90 3.71 -5.39 10.27
N GLN A 91 4.24 -4.34 10.89
CA GLN A 91 3.89 -3.96 12.26
C GLN A 91 2.85 -2.85 12.24
N VAL A 92 1.80 -2.99 13.04
CA VAL A 92 0.71 -2.01 13.15
C VAL A 92 0.45 -1.66 14.60
N ASN A 93 0.27 -0.36 14.84
CA ASN A 93 -0.01 0.17 16.16
C ASN A 93 -1.42 -0.23 16.61
N CYS A 94 -1.52 -1.17 17.56
CA CYS A 94 -2.81 -1.67 18.03
C CYS A 94 -3.54 -0.72 18.99
N ASP A 95 -2.89 0.36 19.41
CA ASP A 95 -3.54 1.43 20.20
C ASP A 95 -4.36 2.39 19.31
N GLU A 96 -4.22 2.32 17.98
CA GLU A 96 -5.01 3.12 17.05
C GLU A 96 -6.41 2.50 16.79
N PRO A 97 -7.42 3.27 16.38
CA PRO A 97 -8.73 2.72 16.01
C PRO A 97 -8.63 1.68 14.88
N LEU A 98 -9.49 0.65 14.89
CA LEU A 98 -9.45 -0.45 13.90
C LEU A 98 -9.47 0.01 12.44
N THR A 99 -10.29 1.02 12.11
CA THR A 99 -10.33 1.60 10.75
C THR A 99 -9.00 2.23 10.33
N ARG A 100 -8.22 2.72 11.29
CA ARG A 100 -6.87 3.24 11.07
C ARG A 100 -5.85 2.11 10.95
N GLN A 101 -5.94 1.09 11.80
CA GLN A 101 -5.09 -0.11 11.69
C GLN A 101 -5.23 -0.77 10.31
N ARG A 102 -6.46 -0.98 9.84
CA ARG A 102 -6.79 -1.52 8.50
C ARG A 102 -6.18 -0.69 7.38
N PHE A 103 -6.28 0.64 7.50
CA PHE A 103 -5.68 1.54 6.52
C PHE A 103 -4.15 1.44 6.52
N THR A 104 -3.54 1.44 7.71
CA THR A 104 -2.09 1.28 7.88
C THR A 104 -1.60 -0.04 7.30
N LEU A 105 -2.33 -1.15 7.50
CA LEU A 105 -1.97 -2.46 6.93
C LEU A 105 -1.79 -2.41 5.41
N PHE A 106 -2.77 -1.86 4.69
CA PHE A 106 -2.69 -1.75 3.24
C PHE A 106 -1.69 -0.68 2.77
N HIS A 107 -1.48 0.38 3.57
CA HIS A 107 -0.44 1.37 3.32
C HIS A 107 0.95 0.72 3.38
N GLU A 108 1.26 -0.02 4.45
CA GLU A 108 2.53 -0.73 4.60
C GLU A 108 2.70 -1.85 3.55
N TYR A 109 1.62 -2.54 3.20
CA TYR A 109 1.65 -3.52 2.12
C TYR A 109 2.05 -2.88 0.78
N LYS A 110 1.65 -1.63 0.50
CA LYS A 110 2.07 -0.92 -0.71
C LYS A 110 3.58 -0.65 -0.72
N HIS A 111 4.17 -0.27 0.42
CA HIS A 111 5.63 -0.15 0.53
C HIS A 111 6.34 -1.47 0.21
N ILE A 112 5.80 -2.61 0.67
CA ILE A 112 6.31 -3.94 0.31
C ILE A 112 6.15 -4.22 -1.19
N VAL A 113 4.99 -3.90 -1.79
CA VAL A 113 4.74 -4.09 -3.22
C VAL A 113 5.77 -3.33 -4.05
N ASP A 114 6.08 -2.10 -3.68
CA ASP A 114 7.01 -1.23 -4.41
C ASP A 114 8.47 -1.38 -4.05
N HIS A 115 8.78 -2.20 -3.04
CA HIS A 115 10.14 -2.41 -2.58
C HIS A 115 11.07 -2.80 -3.75
N GLY A 116 12.19 -2.09 -3.86
CA GLY A 116 13.17 -2.25 -4.94
C GLY A 116 12.76 -1.62 -6.27
N ARG A 117 11.63 -0.88 -6.30
CA ARG A 117 11.10 -0.19 -7.47
C ARG A 117 10.79 1.30 -7.28
N THR A 118 11.18 1.85 -6.14
CA THR A 118 10.93 3.26 -5.76
C THR A 118 11.44 4.24 -6.81
N ASP A 119 12.66 4.05 -7.32
CA ASP A 119 13.26 4.96 -8.32
C ASP A 119 12.46 4.95 -9.63
N GLN A 120 11.95 3.79 -10.09
CA GLN A 120 11.12 3.74 -11.29
C GLN A 120 9.74 4.38 -11.07
N LEU A 121 9.19 4.32 -9.86
CA LEU A 121 7.85 4.81 -9.57
C LEU A 121 7.82 6.30 -9.20
N TYR A 122 8.85 6.79 -8.52
CA TYR A 122 8.82 8.09 -7.86
C TYR A 122 10.00 9.00 -8.24
N GLY A 123 10.88 8.52 -9.11
CA GLY A 123 12.10 9.20 -9.52
C GLY A 123 13.16 9.25 -8.43
N ILE A 124 14.28 9.91 -8.74
CA ILE A 124 15.38 10.14 -7.81
C ILE A 124 15.32 11.60 -7.36
N GLY A 125 15.08 11.84 -6.07
CA GLY A 125 15.05 13.22 -5.57
C GLY A 125 14.42 13.38 -4.19
N ARG A 126 14.34 14.63 -3.75
CA ARG A 126 13.81 15.01 -2.43
C ARG A 126 12.31 14.67 -2.27
N ASP A 127 11.57 14.65 -3.36
CA ASP A 127 10.12 14.41 -3.35
C ASP A 127 9.75 12.92 -3.46
N ALA A 128 10.70 12.03 -3.78
CA ALA A 128 10.44 10.61 -3.99
C ALA A 128 9.80 9.95 -2.76
N GLY A 129 10.27 10.29 -1.56
CA GLY A 129 9.66 9.81 -0.31
C GLY A 129 8.23 10.29 -0.14
N LYS A 130 7.95 11.58 -0.40
CA LYS A 130 6.60 12.13 -0.32
C LYS A 130 5.65 11.45 -1.32
N HIS A 131 6.11 11.21 -2.54
CA HIS A 131 5.35 10.49 -3.55
C HIS A 131 5.08 9.03 -3.15
N ALA A 132 6.03 8.35 -2.52
CA ALA A 132 5.83 7.00 -1.99
C ALA A 132 4.72 6.98 -0.93
N GLU A 133 4.76 7.88 0.05
CA GLU A 133 3.70 8.01 1.08
C GLU A 133 2.33 8.29 0.46
N GLN A 134 2.26 9.23 -0.49
CA GLN A 134 1.00 9.56 -1.17
C GLN A 134 0.45 8.39 -1.99
N ALA A 135 1.33 7.62 -2.63
CA ALA A 135 0.94 6.43 -3.39
C ALA A 135 0.52 5.27 -2.47
N ALA A 136 1.12 5.14 -1.29
CA ALA A 136 0.72 4.22 -0.24
C ALA A 136 -0.69 4.54 0.30
N ASP A 137 -0.95 5.81 0.63
CA ASP A 137 -2.28 6.27 1.01
C ASP A 137 -3.32 6.04 -0.10
N TYR A 138 -2.95 6.35 -1.34
CA TYR A 138 -3.83 6.17 -2.50
C TYR A 138 -4.15 4.70 -2.74
N PHE A 139 -3.16 3.81 -2.65
CA PHE A 139 -3.34 2.37 -2.77
C PHE A 139 -4.27 1.83 -1.68
N ALA A 140 -4.04 2.18 -0.41
CA ALA A 140 -4.88 1.75 0.70
C ALA A 140 -6.34 2.17 0.52
N GLY A 141 -6.58 3.42 0.08
CA GLY A 141 -7.91 3.89 -0.30
C GLY A 141 -8.52 3.12 -1.48
N CYS A 142 -7.71 2.75 -2.48
CA CYS A 142 -8.18 1.94 -3.61
C CYS A 142 -8.56 0.51 -3.22
N VAL A 143 -7.86 -0.09 -2.25
CA VAL A 143 -8.16 -1.44 -1.76
C VAL A 143 -9.41 -1.43 -0.89
N LEU A 144 -9.48 -0.54 0.11
CA LEU A 144 -10.60 -0.48 1.06
C LEU A 144 -11.90 0.03 0.43
N MET A 145 -11.78 0.92 -0.56
CA MET A 145 -12.91 1.50 -1.28
C MET A 145 -12.72 1.37 -2.81
N PRO A 146 -12.89 0.15 -3.37
CA PRO A 146 -12.67 -0.09 -4.78
C PRO A 146 -13.64 0.73 -5.64
N ARG A 147 -13.12 1.43 -6.66
CA ARG A 147 -13.92 2.33 -7.51
C ARG A 147 -15.22 1.67 -8.03
N PRO A 148 -15.22 0.42 -8.53
CA PRO A 148 -16.46 -0.23 -8.98
C PRO A 148 -17.49 -0.42 -7.87
N LEU A 149 -17.05 -0.74 -6.65
CA LEU A 149 -17.94 -0.96 -5.51
C LEU A 149 -18.48 0.37 -4.98
N VAL A 150 -17.65 1.40 -4.90
CA VAL A 150 -18.10 2.75 -4.50
C VAL A 150 -19.14 3.28 -5.49
N LYS A 151 -18.89 3.16 -6.79
CA LYS A 151 -19.87 3.57 -7.82
C LYS A 151 -21.18 2.78 -7.74
N ARG A 152 -21.11 1.47 -7.46
CA ARG A 152 -22.31 0.64 -7.25
C ARG A 152 -23.13 1.13 -6.06
N ALA A 153 -22.49 1.34 -4.90
CA ALA A 153 -23.13 1.87 -3.71
C ALA A 153 -23.75 3.25 -3.95
N TRP A 154 -23.02 4.12 -4.67
CA TRP A 154 -23.50 5.45 -5.06
C TRP A 154 -24.77 5.41 -5.90
N CYS A 155 -24.82 4.54 -6.92
CA CYS A 155 -26.00 4.33 -7.75
C CYS A 155 -27.17 3.68 -6.98
N GLN A 156 -26.90 3.05 -5.84
CA GLN A 156 -27.90 2.48 -4.93
C GLN A 156 -28.36 3.45 -3.84
N GLY A 157 -27.90 4.72 -3.87
CA GLY A 157 -28.34 5.78 -2.96
C GLY A 157 -27.44 6.05 -1.76
N ILE A 158 -26.30 5.36 -1.63
CA ILE A 158 -25.29 5.63 -0.58
C ILE A 158 -24.36 6.74 -1.08
N GLN A 159 -24.73 8.00 -0.86
CA GLN A 159 -24.15 9.17 -1.54
C GLN A 159 -23.45 10.16 -0.60
N THR A 160 -23.38 9.88 0.70
CA THR A 160 -22.57 10.70 1.62
C THR A 160 -21.31 9.97 2.05
N ALA A 161 -20.27 10.73 2.41
CA ALA A 161 -19.02 10.17 2.90
C ALA A 161 -19.23 9.38 4.20
N GLU A 162 -20.13 9.82 5.07
CA GLU A 162 -20.48 9.17 6.33
C GLU A 162 -21.16 7.82 6.08
N GLN A 163 -22.10 7.75 5.13
CA GLN A 163 -22.75 6.50 4.78
C GLN A 163 -21.77 5.52 4.13
N LEU A 164 -20.90 6.01 3.24
CA LEU A 164 -19.86 5.17 2.62
C LEU A 164 -18.81 4.71 3.62
N ALA A 165 -18.46 5.54 4.61
CA ALA A 165 -17.54 5.17 5.68
C ALA A 165 -18.09 4.00 6.50
N ILE A 166 -19.38 4.04 6.84
CA ILE A 166 -20.06 2.92 7.51
C ILE A 166 -20.08 1.69 6.58
N TRP A 167 -20.46 1.85 5.30
CA TRP A 167 -20.59 0.75 4.36
C TRP A 167 -19.28 0.01 4.06
N PHE A 168 -18.17 0.76 3.93
CA PHE A 168 -16.84 0.20 3.62
C PHE A 168 -15.97 -0.06 4.85
N ASP A 169 -16.47 0.24 6.06
CA ASP A 169 -15.72 0.14 7.32
C ASP A 169 -14.39 0.90 7.27
N VAL A 170 -14.49 2.19 6.99
CA VAL A 170 -13.36 3.14 6.94
C VAL A 170 -13.69 4.41 7.71
N SER A 171 -12.70 5.29 7.92
CA SER A 171 -12.97 6.60 8.52
C SER A 171 -13.71 7.53 7.55
N PRO A 172 -14.56 8.47 8.04
CA PRO A 172 -15.21 9.48 7.19
C PRO A 172 -14.22 10.32 6.38
N VAL A 173 -13.03 10.56 6.93
CA VAL A 173 -11.94 11.26 6.22
C VAL A 173 -11.47 10.45 5.02
N ALA A 174 -11.23 9.14 5.18
CA ALA A 174 -10.82 8.27 4.07
C ALA A 174 -11.90 8.20 2.98
N ALA A 175 -13.19 8.14 3.37
CA ALA A 175 -14.30 8.15 2.43
C ALA A 175 -14.37 9.45 1.61
N ARG A 176 -14.26 10.62 2.25
CA ARG A 176 -14.20 11.92 1.53
C ARG A 176 -13.05 11.98 0.54
N VAL A 177 -11.84 11.63 0.99
CA VAL A 177 -10.65 11.61 0.13
C VAL A 177 -10.88 10.68 -1.07
N ARG A 178 -11.48 9.51 -0.86
CA ARG A 178 -11.75 8.57 -1.95
C ARG A 178 -12.78 9.11 -2.94
N LEU A 179 -13.86 9.73 -2.46
CA LEU A 179 -14.89 10.34 -3.32
C LEU A 179 -14.32 11.42 -4.24
N ALA A 180 -13.49 12.31 -3.68
CA ALA A 180 -12.74 13.30 -4.44
C ALA A 180 -11.85 12.66 -5.52
N GLN A 181 -11.06 11.64 -5.14
CA GLN A 181 -10.17 10.93 -6.07
C GLN A 181 -10.89 10.25 -7.26
N ILE A 182 -12.16 9.89 -7.11
CA ILE A 182 -12.94 9.24 -8.16
C ILE A 182 -13.93 10.18 -8.86
N GLY A 183 -13.92 11.47 -8.50
CA GLY A 183 -14.75 12.52 -9.10
C GLY A 183 -16.24 12.38 -8.83
N LEU A 184 -16.62 11.91 -7.64
CA LEU A 184 -18.03 11.85 -7.21
C LEU A 184 -18.43 13.05 -6.33
N THR A 185 -17.48 13.90 -5.96
CA THR A 185 -17.66 15.14 -5.19
C THR A 185 -16.79 16.24 -5.79
N ASP A 186 -17.20 17.50 -5.61
CA ASP A 186 -16.45 18.67 -6.09
C ASP A 186 -15.24 19.05 -5.20
N ASP A 187 -15.01 18.29 -4.11
CA ASP A 187 -13.87 18.48 -3.23
C ASP A 187 -12.55 18.11 -3.91
N GLU A 188 -11.53 18.97 -3.80
CA GLU A 188 -10.16 18.62 -4.13
C GLU A 188 -9.65 17.53 -3.17
N PRO A 189 -8.95 16.47 -3.64
CA PRO A 189 -8.50 15.39 -2.78
C PRO A 189 -7.47 15.90 -1.75
N MET A 190 -7.88 16.01 -0.49
CA MET A 190 -7.01 16.42 0.60
C MET A 190 -5.89 15.40 0.85
N ALA A 191 -4.64 15.88 0.94
CA ALA A 191 -3.51 15.05 1.37
C ALA A 191 -3.65 14.71 2.87
N ARG A 192 -3.70 13.41 3.20
CA ARG A 192 -3.91 12.91 4.57
C ARG A 192 -2.76 13.23 5.53
N CYS A 193 -1.56 13.49 5.01
CA CYS A 193 -0.35 13.78 5.78
C CYS A 193 -0.30 15.20 6.40
N MET A 194 -1.40 15.95 6.45
CA MET A 194 -1.43 17.21 7.19
C MET A 194 -1.76 16.92 8.67
N PRO A 195 -0.88 17.26 9.64
CA PRO A 195 -1.28 17.25 11.04
C PRO A 195 -2.41 18.27 11.26
N PRO A 196 -3.29 18.05 12.26
CA PRO A 196 -4.32 19.03 12.59
C PRO A 196 -3.68 20.38 12.89
N LYS A 197 -4.29 21.48 12.42
CA LYS A 197 -3.83 22.85 12.68
C LYS A 197 -3.91 23.14 14.19
N THR A 198 -2.86 22.81 14.94
CA THR A 198 -2.67 23.34 16.29
C THR A 198 -2.08 24.74 16.17
N VAL A 199 -2.90 25.73 16.47
CA VAL A 199 -2.47 27.05 16.91
C VAL A 199 -1.60 26.87 18.17
N GLY A 200 -0.33 27.22 18.09
CA GLY A 200 0.58 27.19 19.24
C GLY A 200 1.97 26.66 18.90
N ALA A 201 2.92 27.57 18.79
CA ALA A 201 4.33 27.30 18.52
C ALA A 201 4.97 26.41 19.59
N TRP A 202 5.76 25.41 19.18
CA TRP A 202 7.05 25.05 19.80
C TRP A 202 7.94 24.40 18.74
N ALA A 203 9.11 25.00 18.55
CA ALA A 203 10.14 24.52 17.65
C ALA A 203 10.80 23.26 18.23
N SER A 204 10.96 22.22 17.42
CA SER A 204 12.10 21.31 17.52
C SER A 204 12.42 20.74 16.14
N ARG A 205 13.65 21.03 15.70
CA ARG A 205 14.25 20.50 14.48
C ARG A 205 14.67 19.07 14.76
N GLN A 206 14.07 18.09 14.11
CA GLN A 206 14.69 16.79 13.92
C GLN A 206 14.33 16.25 12.54
N THR A 207 15.32 16.33 11.67
CA THR A 207 15.36 15.79 10.32
C THR A 207 15.05 14.29 10.34
N PHE A 208 13.90 13.90 9.79
CA PHE A 208 13.53 12.50 9.56
C PHE A 208 14.38 11.97 8.40
N ARG A 209 15.58 11.47 8.73
CA ARG A 209 16.46 10.79 7.80
C ARG A 209 15.85 9.43 7.46
N SER A 210 15.31 9.37 6.25
CA SER A 210 15.30 8.23 5.32
C SER A 210 15.88 6.91 5.87
N TYR A 211 15.02 5.98 6.28
CA TYR A 211 15.38 4.57 6.52
C TYR A 211 15.16 3.70 5.27
N TYR A 212 15.60 4.19 4.11
CA TYR A 212 15.80 3.38 2.91
C TYR A 212 17.27 3.45 2.51
N ARG A 213 18.11 2.66 3.18
CA ARG A 213 19.37 2.18 2.59
C ARG A 213 19.97 1.04 3.42
N GLN A 214 20.52 0.08 2.68
CA GLN A 214 21.44 -0.99 3.07
C GLN A 214 20.76 -2.29 3.47
N LEU A 215 20.68 -3.21 2.49
CA LEU A 215 21.46 -4.45 2.48
C LEU A 215 21.34 -5.09 1.09
N SER A 216 22.38 -4.91 0.25
CA SER A 216 22.81 -5.86 -0.79
C SER A 216 23.74 -5.17 -1.80
N THR A 217 25.03 -5.08 -1.47
CA THR A 217 26.10 -5.14 -2.48
C THR A 217 27.37 -5.70 -1.84
N ARG A 218 27.57 -7.02 -1.97
CA ARG A 218 28.90 -7.61 -2.13
C ARG A 218 28.78 -9.00 -2.75
N PRO A 219 29.28 -9.24 -3.97
CA PRO A 219 29.53 -10.60 -4.43
C PRO A 219 30.77 -11.14 -3.70
N LEU A 220 30.64 -12.31 -3.09
CA LEU A 220 31.78 -13.13 -2.67
C LEU A 220 32.52 -13.57 -3.93
N ALA A 221 33.69 -12.99 -4.17
CA ALA A 221 34.64 -13.51 -5.13
C ALA A 221 35.22 -14.81 -4.56
N LEU A 222 35.15 -15.85 -5.40
CA LEU A 222 35.89 -17.10 -5.24
C LEU A 222 37.40 -16.82 -5.18
N GLN A 223 38.08 -17.41 -4.21
CA GLN A 223 39.51 -17.72 -4.31
C GLN A 223 39.70 -19.18 -3.93
N GLU A 224 39.83 -20.02 -4.95
CA GLU A 224 40.61 -21.25 -4.89
C GLU A 224 41.94 -21.01 -5.61
N THR A 225 42.92 -21.85 -5.27
CA THR A 225 44.32 -21.92 -5.75
C THR A 225 45.25 -20.89 -5.07
N SER A 226 46.36 -21.25 -4.42
CA SER A 226 47.21 -22.46 -4.39
C SER A 226 47.76 -22.73 -3.00
#